data_AF-A0A4P5W0P7-F1
#
_entry.id   AF-A0A4P5W0P7-F1
#
_cell.length_a   1.000
_cell.length_b   1.000
_cell.length_c   1.000
_cell.angle_alpha   90.00
_cell.angle_beta   90.00
_cell.angle_gamma   90.00
#
_symmetry.space_group_name_H-M   'P 1'
#
loop_
_entity.id
_entity.type
_entity.pdbx_description
1 polymer ?
#
loop_
_entity_poly.entity_id
_entity_poly.type
_entity_poly.pdbx_seq_one_letter_code
_entity_poly.pdbx_strand_id
1 'polypeptide(L)'
;MTVEEFEAGVRTGEIVPETPVEVDGAWIAAREWPTWAALRSSTEAQLHALWKRRSVPWVTAITLGLTIQVFRMELTKTGTTLGLLDQLSRDTTAILERGEGWRILSYGLLHADPNHILSNSAAVAVAGWALETMIGHRGALAVLVVSTATGAALGTLFSPEIPSVGISGGAFGLLGACAVLGLRYFDIIPVAARAAFGTTAALFTLWAFVGGMTGERVDSWCHLGGLIAGLGLGAVYRPRVSAWERTNRWVDAGSLALVLSLVVAPLVAGLNLVPWKEWRADGAVARRPAWWTLQVSKSGLGGYGNGDRSSVISLDTARHEAPPTATAVLQDTLLVVRRLDAAATLHQGEDDRATLTYHTGSEPRVVELRVFIRGLYATTAAVDTRPDARFAPVLRRTILDDVQLATPDDLADDLASATSGSWKSQVAGAAALASLGDVAGASLAFEAARERGDAAVVDAAEIEVLAALRHPSAPMRIEAALAASPADRRLRATATRAYATLGEPSMAQALALALVMDAPTPRSAAAATALLTEVGGSLPATAPGN
;
A
#
# COMPACT_ATOMS: atom_id res chain seq x y z
N MET A 1 4.11 -52.98 -43.01
CA MET A 1 3.75 -51.65 -42.48
C MET A 1 2.25 -51.53 -42.56
N THR A 2 1.58 -51.25 -41.44
CA THR A 2 0.14 -50.95 -41.44
C THR A 2 -0.13 -49.59 -42.07
N VAL A 3 -1.38 -49.29 -42.43
CA VAL A 3 -1.76 -47.95 -42.93
C VAL A 3 -1.43 -46.88 -41.88
N GLU A 4 -1.69 -47.16 -40.60
CA GLU A 4 -1.40 -46.26 -39.48
C GLU A 4 0.11 -45.98 -39.33
N GLU A 5 0.95 -47.02 -39.42
CA GLU A 5 2.41 -46.87 -39.40
C GLU A 5 2.90 -46.05 -40.60
N PHE A 6 2.31 -46.24 -41.77
CA PHE A 6 2.61 -45.45 -42.97
C PHE A 6 2.23 -43.98 -42.77
N GLU A 7 1.00 -43.70 -42.32
CA GLU A 7 0.54 -42.34 -42.09
C GLU A 7 1.40 -41.61 -41.07
N ALA A 8 1.73 -42.28 -39.96
CA ALA A 8 2.64 -41.76 -38.95
C ALA A 8 4.03 -41.46 -39.56
N GLY A 9 4.59 -42.37 -40.35
CA GLY A 9 5.86 -42.19 -41.05
C GLY A 9 5.86 -41.02 -42.04
N VAL A 10 4.74 -40.74 -42.71
CA VAL A 10 4.59 -39.55 -43.56
C VAL A 10 4.53 -38.26 -42.74
N ARG A 11 3.79 -38.25 -41.61
CA ARG A 11 3.69 -37.08 -40.72
C ARG A 11 5.03 -36.75 -40.08
N THR A 12 5.75 -37.75 -39.58
CA THR A 12 7.09 -37.58 -38.98
C THR A 12 8.16 -37.25 -40.02
N GLY A 13 7.91 -37.54 -41.30
CA GLY A 13 8.86 -37.36 -42.40
C GLY A 13 9.97 -38.41 -42.39
N GLU A 14 9.67 -39.62 -41.92
CA GLU A 14 10.49 -40.83 -42.08
C GLU A 14 10.28 -41.46 -43.46
N ILE A 15 9.07 -41.35 -44.01
CA ILE A 15 8.74 -41.78 -45.37
C ILE A 15 9.03 -40.62 -46.34
N VAL A 16 9.98 -40.85 -47.23
CA VAL A 16 10.41 -39.87 -48.24
C VAL A 16 9.49 -39.90 -49.46
N PRO A 17 9.41 -38.82 -50.26
CA PRO A 17 8.48 -38.71 -51.39
C PRO A 17 8.59 -39.85 -52.42
N GLU A 18 9.79 -40.40 -52.59
CA GLU A 18 10.12 -41.47 -53.54
C GLU A 18 9.90 -42.88 -52.98
N THR A 19 9.47 -43.02 -51.72
CA THR A 19 9.23 -44.34 -51.14
C THR A 19 8.16 -45.06 -51.97
N PRO A 20 8.45 -46.25 -52.53
CA PRO A 20 7.48 -46.99 -53.32
C PRO A 20 6.36 -47.51 -52.43
N VAL A 21 5.11 -47.27 -52.83
CA VAL A 21 3.89 -47.72 -52.12
C VAL A 21 2.98 -48.43 -53.10
N GLU A 22 2.35 -49.52 -52.64
CA GLU A 22 1.36 -50.25 -53.42
C GLU A 22 -0.03 -49.69 -53.13
N VAL A 23 -0.71 -49.18 -54.15
CA VAL A 23 -2.09 -48.67 -54.10
C VAL A 23 -2.89 -49.35 -55.20
N ASP A 24 -3.97 -50.03 -54.85
CA ASP A 24 -4.84 -50.75 -55.79
C ASP A 24 -4.10 -51.71 -56.75
N GLY A 25 -3.02 -52.35 -56.27
CA GLY A 25 -2.20 -53.30 -57.04
C GLY A 25 -1.16 -52.67 -57.96
N ALA A 26 -0.97 -51.35 -57.92
CA ALA A 26 0.07 -50.63 -58.64
C ALA A 26 1.11 -50.02 -57.68
N TRP A 27 2.39 -50.15 -58.02
CA TRP A 27 3.49 -49.48 -57.30
C TRP A 27 3.69 -48.07 -57.82
N ILE A 28 3.45 -47.08 -56.96
CA ILE A 28 3.62 -45.66 -57.24
C ILE A 28 4.57 -45.02 -56.20
N ALA A 29 5.10 -43.84 -56.50
CA ALA A 29 5.82 -43.06 -55.49
C ALA A 29 4.84 -42.53 -54.43
N ALA A 30 5.24 -42.49 -53.15
CA ALA A 30 4.38 -42.02 -52.06
C ALA A 30 3.76 -40.64 -52.33
N ARG A 31 4.50 -39.71 -52.96
CA ARG A 31 4.00 -38.37 -53.33
C ARG A 31 2.84 -38.36 -54.33
N GLU A 32 2.70 -39.42 -55.12
CA GLU A 32 1.67 -39.53 -56.18
C GLU A 32 0.32 -39.93 -55.57
N TRP A 33 0.32 -40.42 -54.33
CA TRP A 33 -0.91 -40.71 -53.59
C TRP A 33 -1.50 -39.43 -52.98
N PRO A 34 -2.76 -39.04 -53.28
CA PRO A 34 -3.34 -37.79 -52.77
C PRO A 34 -3.32 -37.66 -51.24
N THR A 35 -3.45 -38.80 -50.52
CA THR A 35 -3.39 -38.87 -49.06
C THR A 35 -2.03 -38.40 -48.53
N TRP A 36 -0.93 -38.63 -49.25
CA TRP A 36 0.41 -38.20 -48.83
C TRP A 36 0.51 -36.68 -48.74
N ALA A 37 -0.02 -35.95 -49.74
CA ALA A 37 -0.02 -34.50 -49.74
C ALA A 37 -0.87 -33.94 -48.58
N ALA A 38 -2.04 -34.54 -48.33
CA ALA A 38 -2.90 -34.19 -47.20
C ALA A 38 -2.19 -34.40 -45.85
N LEU A 39 -1.60 -35.57 -45.62
CA LEU A 39 -0.86 -35.89 -44.40
C LEU A 39 0.33 -34.96 -44.20
N ARG A 40 1.08 -34.64 -45.26
CA ARG A 40 2.26 -33.77 -45.16
C ARG A 40 1.91 -32.30 -44.97
N SER A 41 0.71 -31.89 -45.38
CA SER A 41 0.15 -30.56 -45.11
C SER A 41 -0.47 -30.42 -43.72
N SER A 42 -0.61 -31.51 -42.95
CA SER A 42 -1.18 -31.46 -41.59
C SER A 42 -0.35 -30.62 -40.62
N THR A 43 -1.00 -30.05 -39.59
CA THR A 43 -0.35 -29.26 -38.54
C THR A 43 0.78 -30.05 -37.86
N GLU A 44 0.53 -31.32 -37.54
CA GLU A 44 1.51 -32.24 -36.95
C GLU A 44 2.75 -32.36 -37.85
N ALA A 45 2.55 -32.67 -39.14
CA ALA A 45 3.62 -32.80 -40.11
C ALA A 45 4.45 -31.51 -40.25
N GLN A 46 3.79 -30.35 -40.23
CA GLN A 46 4.45 -29.04 -40.26
C GLN A 46 5.24 -28.76 -38.97
N LEU A 47 4.71 -29.07 -37.79
CA LEU A 47 5.44 -28.96 -36.51
C LEU A 47 6.67 -29.86 -36.53
N HIS A 48 6.53 -31.13 -36.90
CA HIS A 48 7.68 -32.04 -37.04
C HIS A 48 8.76 -31.47 -37.98
N ALA A 49 8.37 -30.82 -39.08
CA ALA A 49 9.30 -30.16 -39.99
C ALA A 49 10.07 -29.01 -39.33
N LEU A 50 9.38 -28.20 -38.51
CA LEU A 50 9.97 -27.05 -37.83
C LEU A 50 11.05 -27.47 -36.82
N TRP A 51 10.79 -28.52 -36.03
CA TRP A 51 11.77 -29.05 -35.08
C TRP A 51 12.97 -29.68 -35.79
N LYS A 52 12.76 -30.33 -36.94
CA LYS A 52 13.86 -30.85 -37.78
C LYS A 52 14.71 -29.74 -38.41
N ARG A 53 14.11 -28.60 -38.78
CA ARG A 53 14.80 -27.48 -39.47
C ARG A 53 15.80 -26.71 -38.61
N ARG A 54 15.92 -26.98 -37.29
CA ARG A 54 16.86 -26.32 -36.35
C ARG A 54 16.91 -24.80 -36.53
N SER A 55 15.74 -24.14 -36.59
CA SER A 55 15.70 -22.67 -36.65
C SER A 55 16.31 -22.08 -35.38
N VAL A 56 17.17 -21.08 -35.55
CA VAL A 56 17.80 -20.38 -34.42
C VAL A 56 16.72 -19.68 -33.58
N PRO A 57 16.58 -19.99 -32.29
CA PRO A 57 15.64 -19.32 -31.40
C PRO A 57 16.24 -17.96 -31.00
N TRP A 58 16.08 -16.95 -31.86
CA TRP A 58 16.70 -15.63 -31.70
C TRP A 58 16.34 -14.93 -30.39
N VAL A 59 15.09 -14.97 -29.94
CA VAL A 59 14.67 -14.34 -28.69
C VAL A 59 15.37 -15.02 -27.52
N THR A 60 15.38 -16.35 -27.51
CA THR A 60 16.07 -17.15 -26.50
C THR A 60 17.58 -16.85 -26.51
N ALA A 61 18.22 -16.88 -27.68
CA ALA A 61 19.65 -16.65 -27.84
C ALA A 61 20.07 -15.23 -27.43
N ILE A 62 19.31 -14.21 -27.84
CA ILE A 62 19.56 -12.81 -27.46
C ILE A 62 19.38 -12.64 -25.95
N THR A 63 18.32 -13.22 -25.38
CA THR A 63 18.06 -13.15 -23.94
C THR A 63 19.23 -13.75 -23.14
N LEU A 64 19.67 -14.96 -23.49
CA LEU A 64 20.82 -15.60 -22.84
C LEU A 64 22.11 -14.79 -23.04
N GLY A 65 22.34 -14.28 -24.25
CA GLY A 65 23.51 -13.44 -24.53
C GLY A 65 23.54 -12.18 -23.69
N LEU A 66 22.39 -11.50 -23.53
CA LEU A 66 22.27 -10.29 -22.72
C LEU A 66 22.45 -10.57 -21.23
N THR A 67 21.80 -11.61 -20.68
CA THR A 67 21.93 -11.95 -19.25
C THR A 67 23.36 -12.37 -18.91
N ILE A 68 24.01 -13.17 -19.77
CA ILE A 68 25.42 -13.55 -19.60
C ILE A 68 26.31 -12.31 -19.66
N GLN A 69 26.07 -11.40 -20.61
CA GLN A 69 26.90 -10.20 -20.74
C GLN A 69 26.75 -9.25 -19.54
N VAL A 70 25.52 -9.04 -19.05
CA VAL A 70 25.27 -8.24 -17.84
C VAL A 70 25.91 -8.90 -16.62
N PHE A 71 25.78 -10.22 -16.47
CA PHE A 71 26.42 -10.96 -15.38
C PHE A 71 27.95 -10.88 -15.42
N ARG A 72 28.55 -10.91 -16.62
CA ARG A 72 29.99 -10.64 -16.77
C ARG A 72 30.37 -9.25 -16.28
N MET A 73 29.52 -8.24 -16.47
CA MET A 73 29.75 -6.89 -15.95
C MET A 73 29.63 -6.85 -14.42
N GLU A 74 28.68 -7.58 -13.84
CA GLU A 74 28.49 -7.73 -12.38
C GLU A 74 29.73 -8.34 -11.68
N LEU A 75 30.55 -9.13 -12.40
CA LEU A 75 31.80 -9.71 -11.89
C LEU A 75 33.02 -8.75 -11.94
N THR A 76 32.92 -7.58 -12.59
CA THR A 76 34.05 -6.64 -12.75
C THR A 76 34.04 -5.49 -11.74
N LYS A 77 35.21 -4.99 -11.32
CA LYS A 77 35.32 -3.84 -10.39
C LYS A 77 34.67 -2.54 -10.91
N THR A 78 34.56 -2.36 -12.23
CA THR A 78 33.86 -1.23 -12.89
C THR A 78 32.34 -1.31 -12.79
N GLY A 79 31.79 -2.49 -12.55
CA GLY A 79 30.39 -2.71 -12.21
C GLY A 79 30.33 -3.26 -10.80
N THR A 80 30.84 -2.52 -9.80
CA THR A 80 30.68 -2.91 -8.40
C THR A 80 29.27 -3.44 -8.23
N THR A 81 29.13 -4.64 -7.67
CA THR A 81 27.85 -5.34 -7.54
C THR A 81 26.78 -4.40 -6.96
N LEU A 82 27.17 -3.40 -6.17
CA LEU A 82 26.32 -2.31 -5.70
C LEU A 82 25.78 -1.37 -6.82
N GLY A 83 26.56 -0.95 -7.81
CA GLY A 83 26.14 0.04 -8.82
C GLY A 83 25.10 -0.46 -9.83
N LEU A 84 25.29 -1.67 -10.39
CA LEU A 84 24.31 -2.24 -11.34
C LEU A 84 23.05 -2.72 -10.62
N LEU A 85 23.19 -3.33 -9.44
CA LEU A 85 22.04 -3.69 -8.62
C LEU A 85 21.24 -2.45 -8.23
N ASP A 86 21.90 -1.39 -7.77
CA ASP A 86 21.24 -0.14 -7.41
C ASP A 86 20.52 0.50 -8.60
N GLN A 87 21.00 0.35 -9.84
CA GLN A 87 20.41 0.98 -11.04
C GLN A 87 19.35 0.14 -11.77
N LEU A 88 19.44 -1.19 -11.73
CA LEU A 88 18.64 -2.06 -12.59
C LEU A 88 17.74 -3.03 -11.82
N SER A 89 17.96 -3.25 -10.51
CA SER A 89 17.13 -4.17 -9.72
C SER A 89 15.69 -3.68 -9.61
N ARG A 90 14.78 -4.61 -9.34
CA ARG A 90 13.41 -4.31 -8.96
C ARG A 90 13.44 -3.76 -7.55
N ASP A 91 13.48 -2.44 -7.44
CA ASP A 91 13.45 -1.70 -6.19
C ASP A 91 12.14 -0.90 -6.08
N THR A 92 11.43 -1.10 -4.97
CA THR A 92 10.09 -0.51 -4.78
C THR A 92 10.15 1.00 -4.65
N THR A 93 11.15 1.53 -3.92
CA THR A 93 11.37 2.98 -3.80
C THR A 93 11.63 3.59 -5.19
N ALA A 94 12.52 2.99 -5.97
CA ALA A 94 12.84 3.47 -7.31
C ALA A 94 11.63 3.47 -8.25
N ILE A 95 10.85 2.38 -8.24
CA ILE A 95 9.68 2.24 -9.12
C ILE A 95 8.56 3.21 -8.71
N LEU A 96 8.17 3.21 -7.43
CA LEU A 96 6.99 3.93 -6.97
C LEU A 96 7.26 5.40 -6.61
N GLU A 97 8.44 5.70 -6.04
CA GLU A 97 8.76 7.06 -5.54
C GLU A 97 9.58 7.86 -6.55
N ARG A 98 10.55 7.23 -7.23
CA ARG A 98 11.41 7.90 -8.22
C ARG A 98 10.86 7.82 -9.66
N GLY A 99 9.90 6.93 -9.91
CA GLY A 99 9.27 6.76 -11.23
C GLY A 99 10.14 6.01 -12.24
N GLU A 100 11.06 5.17 -11.76
CA GLU A 100 12.03 4.43 -12.58
C GLU A 100 11.41 3.16 -13.18
N GLY A 101 10.40 3.34 -14.04
CA GLY A 101 9.60 2.25 -14.60
C GLY A 101 10.37 1.21 -15.42
N TRP A 102 11.57 1.52 -15.90
CA TRP A 102 12.42 0.55 -16.62
C TRP A 102 12.81 -0.65 -15.75
N ARG A 103 12.82 -0.49 -14.42
CA ARG A 103 13.11 -1.54 -13.43
C ARG A 103 12.12 -2.69 -13.43
N ILE A 104 10.93 -2.48 -14.00
CA ILE A 104 9.93 -3.53 -14.24
C ILE A 104 10.47 -4.62 -15.18
N LEU A 105 11.43 -4.28 -16.05
CA LEU A 105 12.04 -5.24 -16.98
C LEU A 105 13.54 -5.44 -16.73
N SER A 106 14.28 -4.37 -16.39
CA SER A 106 15.75 -4.45 -16.29
C SER A 106 16.23 -5.40 -15.19
N TYR A 107 15.42 -5.63 -14.15
CA TYR A 107 15.75 -6.55 -13.07
C TYR A 107 15.99 -7.98 -13.57
N GLY A 108 15.33 -8.35 -14.68
CA GLY A 108 15.49 -9.65 -15.32
C GLY A 108 16.89 -9.88 -15.88
N LEU A 109 17.69 -8.83 -16.08
CA LEU A 109 19.05 -8.96 -16.64
C LEU A 109 20.10 -9.29 -15.58
N LEU A 110 19.85 -8.89 -14.33
CA LEU A 110 20.78 -9.05 -13.21
C LEU A 110 20.70 -10.45 -12.62
N HIS A 111 21.79 -10.96 -12.06
CA HIS A 111 21.80 -12.24 -11.34
C HIS A 111 22.68 -12.19 -10.09
N ALA A 112 22.16 -12.71 -8.98
CA ALA A 112 22.83 -12.63 -7.68
C ALA A 112 24.13 -13.44 -7.60
N ASP A 113 24.19 -14.59 -8.29
CA ASP A 113 25.30 -15.54 -8.22
C ASP A 113 25.34 -16.49 -9.44
N PRO A 114 26.43 -17.26 -9.63
CA PRO A 114 26.58 -18.18 -10.75
C PRO A 114 25.52 -19.29 -10.84
N ASN A 115 25.03 -19.81 -9.71
CA ASN A 115 24.01 -20.86 -9.71
C ASN A 115 22.64 -20.28 -10.10
N HIS A 116 22.37 -19.04 -9.69
CA HIS A 116 21.17 -18.32 -10.07
C HIS A 116 21.11 -18.06 -11.59
N ILE A 117 22.18 -17.55 -12.21
CA ILE A 117 22.19 -17.39 -13.68
C ILE A 117 22.15 -18.75 -14.41
N LEU A 118 22.83 -19.78 -13.91
CA LEU A 118 22.85 -21.09 -14.55
C LEU A 118 21.45 -21.72 -14.59
N SER A 119 20.74 -21.72 -13.46
CA SER A 119 19.39 -22.27 -13.35
C SER A 119 18.38 -21.50 -14.22
N ASN A 120 18.42 -20.16 -14.19
CA ASN A 120 17.58 -19.33 -15.04
C ASN A 120 17.89 -19.53 -16.53
N SER A 121 19.18 -19.58 -16.89
CA SER A 121 19.61 -19.78 -18.28
C SER A 121 19.18 -21.15 -18.80
N ALA A 122 19.24 -22.20 -17.97
CA ALA A 122 18.75 -23.53 -18.34
C ALA A 122 17.23 -23.51 -18.58
N ALA A 123 16.46 -22.88 -17.69
CA ALA A 123 15.01 -22.76 -17.86
C ALA A 123 14.63 -21.98 -19.12
N VAL A 124 15.28 -20.83 -19.37
CA VAL A 124 15.08 -20.02 -20.58
C VAL A 124 15.52 -20.78 -21.84
N ALA A 125 16.64 -21.49 -21.81
CA ALA A 125 17.11 -22.25 -22.97
C ALA A 125 16.13 -23.36 -23.35
N VAL A 126 15.66 -24.16 -22.38
CA VAL A 126 14.75 -25.29 -22.63
C VAL A 126 13.36 -24.79 -22.99
N ALA A 127 12.74 -23.97 -22.14
CA ALA A 127 11.38 -23.51 -22.34
C ALA A 127 11.28 -22.47 -23.46
N GLY A 128 12.23 -21.53 -23.51
CA GLY A 128 12.27 -20.48 -24.53
C GLY A 128 12.43 -21.04 -25.92
N TRP A 129 13.37 -21.97 -26.15
CA TRP A 129 13.55 -22.58 -27.46
C TRP A 129 12.31 -23.38 -27.87
N ALA A 130 11.79 -24.21 -26.97
CA ALA A 130 10.59 -25.00 -27.22
C ALA A 130 9.41 -24.10 -27.62
N LEU A 131 9.15 -23.06 -26.81
CA LEU A 131 8.06 -22.12 -27.04
C LEU A 131 8.26 -21.30 -28.32
N GLU A 132 9.45 -20.77 -28.56
CA GLU A 132 9.79 -19.98 -29.74
C GLU A 132 9.66 -20.77 -31.04
N THR A 133 9.98 -22.07 -31.01
CA THR A 133 9.74 -22.97 -32.14
C THR A 133 8.25 -23.18 -32.41
N MET A 134 7.47 -23.31 -31.33
CA MET A 134 6.03 -23.58 -31.35
C MET A 134 5.19 -22.38 -31.79
N ILE A 135 5.39 -21.21 -31.17
CA ILE A 135 4.53 -20.02 -31.36
C ILE A 135 5.25 -18.87 -32.07
N GLY A 136 6.52 -19.04 -32.41
CA GLY A 136 7.34 -18.04 -33.11
C GLY A 136 7.95 -16.96 -32.21
N HIS A 137 8.88 -16.19 -32.78
CA HIS A 137 9.67 -15.17 -32.08
C HIS A 137 8.81 -14.14 -31.33
N ARG A 138 7.78 -13.59 -31.99
CA ARG A 138 6.92 -12.55 -31.39
C ARG A 138 6.13 -13.08 -30.19
N GLY A 139 5.62 -14.31 -30.29
CA GLY A 139 4.87 -14.95 -29.21
C GLY A 139 5.76 -15.24 -28.00
N ALA A 140 6.95 -15.82 -28.24
CA ALA A 140 7.91 -16.08 -27.17
C ALA A 140 8.40 -14.79 -26.48
N LEU A 141 8.67 -13.74 -27.25
CA LEU A 141 9.05 -12.43 -26.70
C LEU A 141 7.92 -11.83 -25.86
N ALA A 142 6.68 -11.90 -26.32
CA ALA A 142 5.53 -11.41 -25.58
C ALA A 142 5.35 -12.15 -24.26
N VAL A 143 5.45 -13.48 -24.25
CA VAL A 143 5.39 -14.28 -23.02
C VAL A 143 6.52 -13.88 -22.07
N LEU A 144 7.75 -13.79 -22.55
CA LEU A 144 8.89 -13.42 -21.72
C LEU A 144 8.73 -12.03 -21.08
N VAL A 145 8.41 -11.02 -21.88
CA VAL A 145 8.34 -9.62 -21.42
C VAL A 145 7.14 -9.41 -20.51
N VAL A 146 5.95 -9.91 -20.87
CA VAL A 146 4.74 -9.73 -20.07
C VAL A 146 4.84 -10.50 -18.76
N SER A 147 5.40 -11.71 -18.76
CA SER A 147 5.65 -12.46 -17.51
C SER A 147 6.69 -11.79 -16.62
N THR A 148 7.76 -11.24 -17.19
CA THR A 148 8.75 -10.46 -16.42
C THR A 148 8.10 -9.23 -15.78
N ALA A 149 7.31 -8.47 -16.55
CA ALA A 149 6.61 -7.29 -16.04
C ALA A 149 5.55 -7.62 -14.98
N THR A 150 4.76 -8.68 -15.20
CA THR A 150 3.73 -9.13 -14.26
C THR A 150 4.37 -9.64 -12.96
N GLY A 151 5.51 -10.33 -13.08
CA GLY A 151 6.33 -10.72 -11.93
C GLY A 151 6.76 -9.51 -11.11
N ALA A 152 7.41 -8.52 -11.73
CA ALA A 152 7.82 -7.29 -11.05
C ALA A 152 6.64 -6.54 -10.40
N ALA A 153 5.48 -6.51 -11.06
CA ALA A 153 4.27 -5.89 -10.51
C ALA A 153 3.82 -6.59 -9.22
N LEU A 154 3.71 -7.93 -9.22
CA LEU A 154 3.30 -8.68 -8.03
C LEU A 154 4.36 -8.61 -6.91
N GLY A 155 5.64 -8.70 -7.24
CA GLY A 155 6.72 -8.51 -6.26
C GLY A 155 6.68 -7.13 -5.60
N THR A 156 6.40 -6.08 -6.38
CA THR A 156 6.27 -4.70 -5.87
C THR A 156 5.06 -4.53 -4.96
N LEU A 157 3.98 -5.30 -5.15
CA LEU A 157 2.77 -5.20 -4.33
C LEU A 157 2.83 -6.05 -3.06
N PHE A 158 3.36 -7.27 -3.16
CA PHE A 158 3.22 -8.29 -2.13
C PHE A 158 4.53 -8.64 -1.40
N SER A 159 5.68 -8.24 -1.94
CA SER A 159 7.00 -8.33 -1.28
C SER A 159 7.82 -7.06 -1.52
N PRO A 160 7.25 -5.87 -1.19
CA PRO A 160 7.84 -4.59 -1.56
C PRO A 160 9.20 -4.36 -0.89
N GLU A 161 9.45 -4.97 0.27
CA GLU A 161 10.72 -4.94 1.01
C GLU A 161 11.88 -5.75 0.40
N ILE A 162 11.65 -6.65 -0.56
CA ILE A 162 12.68 -7.56 -1.08
C ILE A 162 13.12 -7.09 -2.47
N PRO A 163 14.29 -6.45 -2.65
CA PRO A 163 14.79 -6.15 -3.99
C PRO A 163 14.96 -7.42 -4.81
N SER A 164 14.55 -7.41 -6.07
CA SER A 164 14.52 -8.63 -6.90
C SER A 164 15.45 -8.48 -8.10
N VAL A 165 16.11 -9.59 -8.45
CA VAL A 165 16.95 -9.75 -9.65
C VAL A 165 16.69 -11.11 -10.27
N GLY A 166 16.96 -11.25 -11.56
CA GLY A 166 16.90 -12.51 -12.28
C GLY A 166 15.70 -12.59 -13.22
N ILE A 167 15.91 -13.23 -14.36
CA ILE A 167 14.88 -13.43 -15.39
C ILE A 167 13.83 -14.49 -15.01
N SER A 168 13.89 -15.01 -13.79
CA SER A 168 13.05 -16.13 -13.31
C SER A 168 11.55 -15.85 -13.47
N GLY A 169 11.08 -14.62 -13.24
CA GLY A 169 9.68 -14.25 -13.52
C GLY A 169 9.29 -14.51 -14.99
N GLY A 170 10.14 -14.11 -15.94
CA GLY A 170 10.00 -14.46 -17.35
C GLY A 170 10.11 -15.96 -17.61
N ALA A 171 11.07 -16.64 -16.97
CA ALA A 171 11.29 -18.08 -17.15
C ALA A 171 10.10 -18.94 -16.67
N PHE A 172 9.51 -18.61 -15.51
CA PHE A 172 8.26 -19.22 -15.03
C PHE A 172 7.10 -18.95 -15.99
N GLY A 173 7.09 -17.78 -16.64
CA GLY A 173 6.18 -17.48 -17.73
C GLY A 173 6.32 -18.43 -18.93
N LEU A 174 7.55 -18.62 -19.42
CA LEU A 174 7.83 -19.53 -20.53
C LEU A 174 7.43 -20.97 -20.16
N LEU A 175 7.79 -21.42 -18.96
CA LEU A 175 7.45 -22.74 -18.44
C LEU A 175 5.93 -22.95 -18.32
N GLY A 176 5.21 -21.97 -17.78
CA GLY A 176 3.75 -21.98 -17.69
C GLY A 176 3.08 -22.05 -19.07
N ALA A 177 3.57 -21.27 -20.03
CA ALA A 177 3.07 -21.32 -21.41
C ALA A 177 3.32 -22.69 -22.06
N CYS A 178 4.50 -23.28 -21.86
CA CYS A 178 4.81 -24.64 -22.31
C CYS A 178 3.93 -25.70 -21.65
N ALA A 179 3.60 -25.57 -20.36
CA ALA A 179 2.68 -26.47 -19.69
C ALA A 179 1.29 -26.43 -20.37
N VAL A 180 0.71 -25.23 -20.54
CA VAL A 180 -0.63 -25.08 -21.14
C VAL A 180 -0.66 -25.53 -22.59
N LEU A 181 0.30 -25.08 -23.41
CA LEU A 181 0.36 -25.47 -24.82
C LEU A 181 0.55 -26.98 -24.97
N GLY A 182 1.38 -27.59 -24.12
CA GLY A 182 1.59 -29.03 -24.15
C GLY A 182 0.38 -29.84 -23.71
N LEU A 183 -0.43 -29.35 -22.77
CA LEU A 183 -1.67 -30.02 -22.38
C LEU A 183 -2.75 -29.93 -23.48
N ARG A 184 -2.72 -28.85 -24.28
CA ARG A 184 -3.73 -28.60 -25.32
C ARG A 184 -3.37 -29.20 -26.68
N TYR A 185 -2.08 -29.22 -26.99
CA TYR A 185 -1.55 -29.61 -28.29
C TYR A 185 -0.64 -30.84 -28.18
N PHE A 186 -0.82 -31.67 -27.14
CA PHE A 186 0.07 -32.79 -26.84
C PHE A 186 0.26 -33.73 -28.03
N ASP A 187 -0.83 -34.06 -28.70
CA ASP A 187 -0.86 -35.07 -29.77
C ASP A 187 -0.06 -34.65 -30.99
N ILE A 188 -0.02 -33.34 -31.28
CA ILE A 188 0.70 -32.78 -32.44
C ILE A 188 2.15 -32.40 -32.12
N ILE A 189 2.58 -32.48 -30.86
CA ILE A 189 3.94 -32.18 -30.44
C ILE A 189 4.85 -33.39 -30.70
N PRO A 190 5.99 -33.21 -31.41
CA PRO A 190 6.94 -34.29 -31.66
C PRO A 190 7.44 -34.94 -30.37
N VAL A 191 7.59 -36.27 -30.35
CA VAL A 191 8.05 -37.03 -29.17
C VAL A 191 9.34 -36.44 -28.58
N ALA A 192 10.30 -36.06 -29.43
CA ALA A 192 11.56 -35.45 -29.01
C ALA A 192 11.41 -34.10 -28.26
N ALA A 193 10.26 -33.43 -28.42
CA ALA A 193 9.96 -32.15 -27.78
C ALA A 193 9.04 -32.28 -26.57
N ARG A 194 8.35 -33.42 -26.38
CA ARG A 194 7.32 -33.58 -25.34
C ARG A 194 7.84 -33.35 -23.92
N ALA A 195 9.13 -33.60 -23.66
CA ALA A 195 9.74 -33.34 -22.35
C ALA A 195 9.70 -31.85 -21.95
N ALA A 196 9.69 -30.93 -22.92
CA ALA A 196 9.63 -29.49 -22.69
C ALA A 196 8.20 -28.94 -22.57
N PHE A 197 7.17 -29.81 -22.65
CA PHE A 197 5.77 -29.42 -22.73
C PHE A 197 4.88 -30.25 -21.77
N GLY A 198 3.65 -29.81 -21.55
CA GLY A 198 2.57 -30.61 -20.98
C GLY A 198 2.81 -30.97 -19.52
N THR A 199 2.45 -32.19 -19.12
CA THR A 199 2.58 -32.65 -17.73
C THR A 199 4.02 -32.60 -17.22
N THR A 200 5.01 -32.93 -18.04
CA THR A 200 6.42 -32.86 -17.65
C THR A 200 6.84 -31.42 -17.34
N ALA A 201 6.49 -30.49 -18.24
CA ALA A 201 6.72 -29.07 -17.99
C ALA A 201 5.97 -28.59 -16.73
N ALA A 202 4.72 -29.00 -16.53
CA ALA A 202 3.93 -28.63 -15.35
C ALA A 202 4.56 -29.12 -14.04
N LEU A 203 5.00 -30.39 -13.98
CA LEU A 203 5.64 -30.96 -12.80
C LEU A 203 7.00 -30.31 -12.52
N PHE A 204 7.81 -30.05 -13.56
CA PHE A 204 9.06 -29.33 -13.41
C PHE A 204 8.85 -27.90 -12.92
N THR A 205 7.85 -27.20 -13.48
CA THR A 205 7.46 -25.86 -13.07
C THR A 205 7.05 -25.84 -11.60
N LEU A 206 6.23 -26.80 -11.17
CA LEU A 206 5.81 -26.92 -9.79
C LEU A 206 6.99 -27.19 -8.85
N TRP A 207 7.88 -28.13 -9.22
CA TRP A 207 9.08 -28.43 -8.44
C TRP A 207 9.99 -27.21 -8.30
N ALA A 208 10.26 -26.50 -9.40
CA ALA A 208 11.07 -25.28 -9.40
C ALA A 208 10.43 -24.15 -8.56
N PHE A 209 9.10 -24.00 -8.65
CA PHE A 209 8.35 -23.01 -7.89
C PHE A 209 8.42 -23.29 -6.38
N VAL A 210 8.14 -24.53 -5.97
CA VAL A 210 8.23 -24.97 -4.57
C VAL A 210 9.65 -24.80 -4.03
N GLY A 211 10.66 -25.17 -4.82
CA GLY A 211 12.06 -24.93 -4.45
C GLY A 211 12.35 -23.45 -4.20
N GLY A 212 11.87 -22.56 -5.08
CA GLY A 212 12.00 -21.11 -4.91
C GLY A 212 11.33 -20.57 -3.65
N MET A 213 10.15 -21.09 -3.27
CA MET A 213 9.43 -20.65 -2.06
C MET A 213 10.18 -20.92 -0.75
N THR A 214 11.14 -21.85 -0.75
CA THR A 214 11.92 -22.19 0.45
C THR A 214 13.13 -21.28 0.67
N GLY A 215 13.45 -20.40 -0.27
CA GLY A 215 14.58 -19.48 -0.15
C GLY A 215 14.22 -18.20 0.61
N GLU A 216 14.92 -17.89 1.71
CA GLU A 216 14.67 -16.73 2.58
C GLU A 216 14.78 -15.36 1.86
N ARG A 217 15.43 -15.30 0.69
CA ARG A 217 15.59 -14.07 -0.12
C ARG A 217 15.06 -14.21 -1.54
N VAL A 218 14.15 -15.16 -1.76
CA VAL A 218 13.54 -15.40 -3.07
C VAL A 218 12.19 -14.71 -3.13
N ASP A 219 12.04 -13.79 -4.08
CA ASP A 219 10.77 -13.15 -4.36
C ASP A 219 9.80 -14.13 -5.06
N SER A 220 9.03 -14.85 -4.25
CA SER A 220 8.05 -15.84 -4.72
C SER A 220 6.87 -15.19 -5.44
N TRP A 221 6.55 -13.93 -5.14
CA TRP A 221 5.49 -13.18 -5.81
C TRP A 221 5.88 -12.81 -7.24
N CYS A 222 7.16 -12.50 -7.47
CA CYS A 222 7.71 -12.35 -8.83
C CYS A 222 7.56 -13.65 -9.64
N HIS A 223 7.88 -14.80 -9.07
CA HIS A 223 7.71 -16.09 -9.74
C HIS A 223 6.24 -16.39 -10.05
N LEU A 224 5.36 -16.17 -9.07
CA LEU A 224 3.93 -16.43 -9.21
C LEU A 224 3.30 -15.53 -10.28
N GLY A 225 3.62 -14.23 -10.30
CA GLY A 225 3.12 -13.32 -11.33
C GLY A 225 3.59 -13.68 -12.73
N GLY A 226 4.85 -14.08 -12.86
CA GLY A 226 5.39 -14.62 -14.11
C GLY A 226 4.64 -15.85 -14.60
N LEU A 227 4.42 -16.81 -13.70
CA LEU A 227 3.69 -18.05 -13.97
C LEU A 227 2.24 -17.78 -14.41
N ILE A 228 1.49 -16.94 -13.69
CA ILE A 228 0.11 -16.60 -14.03
C ILE A 228 0.03 -15.98 -15.43
N ALA A 229 0.93 -15.05 -15.74
CA ALA A 229 1.01 -14.45 -17.08
C ALA A 229 1.33 -15.49 -18.16
N GLY A 230 2.25 -16.42 -17.87
CA GLY A 230 2.61 -17.50 -18.78
C GLY A 230 1.46 -18.47 -19.07
N LEU A 231 0.75 -18.90 -18.02
CA LEU A 231 -0.43 -19.75 -18.13
C LEU A 231 -1.53 -19.06 -18.96
N GLY A 232 -1.80 -17.78 -18.67
CA GLY A 232 -2.79 -16.98 -19.40
C GLY A 232 -2.43 -16.80 -20.87
N LEU A 233 -1.18 -16.44 -21.17
CA LEU A 233 -0.73 -16.28 -22.56
C LEU A 233 -0.65 -17.61 -23.30
N GLY A 234 -0.26 -18.71 -22.63
CA GLY A 234 -0.31 -20.06 -23.20
C GLY A 234 -1.74 -20.50 -23.53
N ALA A 235 -2.75 -20.01 -22.81
CA ALA A 235 -4.16 -20.21 -23.14
C ALA A 235 -4.57 -19.43 -24.39
N VAL A 236 -3.93 -18.30 -24.69
CA VAL A 236 -4.25 -17.45 -25.87
C VAL A 236 -3.46 -17.86 -27.12
N TYR A 237 -2.19 -18.23 -27.00
CA TYR A 237 -1.34 -18.57 -28.14
C TYR A 237 -1.67 -19.93 -28.76
N ARG A 238 -1.33 -20.07 -30.05
CA ARG A 238 -1.54 -21.28 -30.86
C ARG A 238 -0.23 -21.67 -31.55
N PRO A 239 -0.03 -22.96 -31.89
CA PRO A 239 1.07 -23.37 -32.74
C PRO A 239 1.06 -22.54 -34.04
N ARG A 240 2.20 -21.99 -34.45
CA ARG A 240 2.27 -21.08 -35.62
C ARG A 240 1.90 -21.72 -36.96
N VAL A 241 1.78 -23.05 -36.99
CA VAL A 241 1.40 -23.87 -38.15
C VAL A 241 0.02 -24.51 -38.00
N SER A 242 -0.71 -24.25 -36.91
CA SER A 242 -2.07 -24.77 -36.77
C SER A 242 -3.02 -24.02 -37.69
N ALA A 243 -3.73 -24.75 -38.56
CA ALA A 243 -4.94 -24.24 -39.19
C ALA A 243 -5.96 -23.93 -38.08
N TRP A 244 -6.48 -22.70 -38.08
CA TRP A 244 -7.42 -22.14 -37.10
C TRP A 244 -8.33 -23.18 -36.43
N GLU A 245 -8.02 -23.57 -35.19
CA GLU A 245 -8.96 -24.31 -34.35
C GLU A 245 -9.96 -23.34 -33.72
N ARG A 246 -11.24 -23.74 -33.64
CA ARG A 246 -12.28 -22.98 -32.93
C ARG A 246 -11.94 -22.93 -31.44
N THR A 247 -11.63 -21.74 -30.95
CA THR A 247 -11.32 -21.52 -29.54
C THR A 247 -12.57 -21.13 -28.78
N ASN A 248 -12.56 -21.40 -27.48
CA ASN A 248 -13.48 -20.72 -26.59
C ASN A 248 -13.00 -19.28 -26.44
N ARG A 249 -13.55 -18.37 -27.26
CA ARG A 249 -13.24 -16.93 -27.25
C ARG A 249 -13.33 -16.31 -25.86
N TRP A 250 -14.15 -16.87 -24.97
CA TRP A 250 -14.30 -16.41 -23.59
C TRP A 250 -13.10 -16.77 -22.72
N VAL A 251 -12.47 -17.92 -22.95
CA VAL A 251 -11.22 -18.29 -22.28
C VAL A 251 -10.11 -17.36 -22.76
N ASP A 252 -10.00 -17.13 -24.07
CA ASP A 252 -8.98 -16.23 -24.62
C ASP A 252 -9.16 -14.79 -24.08
N ALA A 253 -10.38 -14.27 -24.12
CA ALA A 253 -10.70 -12.93 -23.60
C ALA A 253 -10.49 -12.84 -22.08
N GLY A 254 -10.92 -13.84 -21.32
CA GLY A 254 -10.76 -13.90 -19.86
C GLY A 254 -9.30 -13.98 -19.44
N SER A 255 -8.50 -14.81 -20.12
CA SER A 255 -7.05 -14.91 -19.88
C SER A 255 -6.33 -13.60 -20.21
N LEU A 256 -6.66 -12.98 -21.35
CA LEU A 256 -6.06 -11.70 -21.72
C LEU A 256 -6.47 -10.58 -20.75
N ALA A 257 -7.74 -10.54 -20.35
CA ALA A 257 -8.24 -9.57 -19.37
C ALA A 257 -7.55 -9.74 -18.00
N LEU A 258 -7.32 -10.98 -17.56
CA LEU A 258 -6.58 -11.27 -16.33
C LEU A 258 -5.12 -10.80 -16.44
N VAL A 259 -4.41 -11.13 -17.51
CA VAL A 259 -3.01 -10.72 -17.68
C VAL A 259 -2.90 -9.19 -17.77
N LEU A 260 -3.79 -8.55 -18.53
CA LEU A 260 -3.84 -7.10 -18.63
C LEU A 260 -4.18 -6.45 -17.29
N SER A 261 -5.09 -7.01 -16.49
CA SER A 261 -5.42 -6.43 -15.18
C SER A 261 -4.25 -6.52 -14.21
N LEU A 262 -3.45 -7.60 -14.23
CA LEU A 262 -2.27 -7.73 -13.37
C LEU A 262 -1.13 -6.77 -13.74
N VAL A 263 -1.10 -6.26 -14.98
CA VAL A 263 -0.12 -5.25 -15.41
C VAL A 263 -0.68 -3.83 -15.26
N VAL A 264 -1.94 -3.62 -15.64
CA VAL A 264 -2.57 -2.29 -15.71
C VAL A 264 -3.14 -1.85 -14.37
N ALA A 265 -3.72 -2.74 -13.56
CA ALA A 265 -4.26 -2.36 -12.26
C ALA A 265 -3.20 -1.74 -11.32
N PRO A 266 -1.96 -2.28 -11.25
CA PRO A 266 -0.85 -1.62 -10.54
C PRO A 266 -0.58 -0.19 -11.05
N LEU A 267 -0.58 0.00 -12.37
CA LEU A 267 -0.32 1.30 -13.00
C LEU A 267 -1.45 2.30 -12.77
N VAL A 268 -2.71 1.85 -12.84
CA VAL A 268 -3.90 2.71 -12.72
C VAL A 268 -4.20 3.06 -11.28
N ALA A 269 -4.15 2.07 -10.38
CA ALA A 269 -4.43 2.32 -8.98
C ALA A 269 -3.30 3.09 -8.29
N GLY A 270 -2.08 3.06 -8.86
CA GLY A 270 -0.96 3.90 -8.46
C GLY A 270 -0.71 3.82 -6.95
N LEU A 271 -0.77 4.97 -6.29
CA LEU A 271 -0.47 5.10 -4.86
C LEU A 271 -1.53 4.46 -3.94
N ASN A 272 -2.70 4.08 -4.46
CA ASN A 272 -3.71 3.37 -3.67
C ASN A 272 -3.35 1.90 -3.40
N LEU A 273 -2.41 1.34 -4.16
CA LEU A 273 -1.92 -0.03 -3.97
C LEU A 273 -0.65 -0.09 -3.11
N VAL A 274 -0.23 1.04 -2.53
CA VAL A 274 0.90 1.06 -1.61
C VAL A 274 0.62 0.12 -0.45
N PRO A 275 1.41 -0.94 -0.26
CA PRO A 275 1.30 -1.76 0.94
C PRO A 275 1.70 -0.91 2.15
N TRP A 276 0.75 -0.70 3.06
CA TRP A 276 0.96 0.06 4.29
C TRP A 276 1.09 -0.89 5.48
N LYS A 277 2.07 -0.65 6.34
CA LYS A 277 2.19 -1.29 7.66
C LYS A 277 1.79 -0.30 8.74
N GLU A 278 1.07 -0.79 9.75
CA GLU A 278 0.83 -0.02 10.96
C GLU A 278 2.17 0.26 11.65
N TRP A 279 2.33 1.49 12.11
CA TRP A 279 3.48 1.95 12.87
C TRP A 279 2.98 2.47 14.21
N ARG A 280 3.30 1.76 15.28
CA ARG A 280 3.08 2.20 16.65
C ARG A 280 4.36 2.87 17.16
N ALA A 281 4.25 4.14 17.52
CA ALA A 281 5.22 4.86 18.33
C ALA A 281 4.61 5.07 19.73
N ASP A 282 5.42 5.49 20.69
CA ASP A 282 4.93 5.74 22.04
C ASP A 282 3.82 6.79 22.00
N GLY A 283 2.61 6.41 22.39
CA GLY A 283 1.44 7.32 22.39
C GLY A 283 0.87 7.71 21.03
N ALA A 284 1.30 7.10 19.92
CA ALA A 284 0.70 7.36 18.61
C ALA A 284 0.78 6.16 17.66
N VAL A 285 -0.24 6.04 16.82
CA VAL A 285 -0.35 5.04 15.76
C VAL A 285 -0.50 5.75 14.43
N ALA A 286 0.38 5.41 13.51
CA ALA A 286 0.40 5.90 12.14
C ALA A 286 0.46 4.72 11.16
N ARG A 287 0.50 5.03 9.87
CA ARG A 287 0.80 4.05 8.82
C ARG A 287 2.05 4.48 8.07
N ARG A 288 2.87 3.51 7.68
CA ARG A 288 4.07 3.72 6.87
C ARG A 288 4.06 2.80 5.65
N PRO A 289 4.75 3.16 4.56
CA PRO A 289 4.97 2.21 3.48
C PRO A 289 5.71 0.96 3.99
N ALA A 290 5.31 -0.22 3.50
CA ALA A 290 5.75 -1.50 4.04
C ALA A 290 7.26 -1.75 3.84
N TRP A 291 7.83 -1.22 2.75
CA TRP A 291 9.24 -1.34 2.40
C TRP A 291 10.14 -0.30 3.07
N TRP A 292 9.56 0.68 3.78
CA TRP A 292 10.36 1.66 4.49
C TRP A 292 11.03 1.03 5.71
N THR A 293 12.28 1.42 5.93
CA THR A 293 13.13 0.90 7.01
C THR A 293 13.41 1.98 8.04
N LEU A 294 13.85 1.60 9.24
CA LEU A 294 14.19 2.55 10.28
C LEU A 294 15.39 3.40 9.81
N GLN A 295 15.23 4.73 9.82
CA GLN A 295 16.23 5.68 9.37
C GLN A 295 16.23 6.93 10.24
N VAL A 296 17.37 7.61 10.26
CA VAL A 296 17.48 8.97 10.78
C VAL A 296 17.50 9.92 9.58
N SER A 297 16.60 10.89 9.60
CA SER A 297 16.52 11.93 8.59
C SER A 297 17.76 12.82 8.59
N LYS A 298 17.95 13.57 7.50
CA LYS A 298 19.04 14.54 7.40
C LYS A 298 18.87 15.72 8.39
N SER A 299 17.66 15.94 8.91
CA SER A 299 17.37 16.90 9.99
C SER A 299 17.63 16.33 11.39
N GLY A 300 18.06 15.06 11.51
CA GLY A 300 18.35 14.40 12.79
C GLY A 300 17.15 13.74 13.46
N LEU A 301 15.94 13.89 12.91
CA LEU A 301 14.73 13.22 13.39
C LEU A 301 14.76 11.74 13.03
N GLY A 302 14.48 10.87 14.00
CA GLY A 302 14.41 9.41 13.81
C GLY A 302 13.02 8.94 13.35
N GLY A 303 12.96 7.89 12.55
CA GLY A 303 11.70 7.29 12.13
C GLY A 303 11.88 6.30 10.98
N TYR A 304 11.01 6.36 9.98
CA TYR A 304 11.06 5.46 8.83
C TYR A 304 11.39 6.22 7.55
N GLY A 305 12.21 5.63 6.69
CA GLY A 305 12.60 6.24 5.43
C GLY A 305 12.73 5.25 4.28
N ASN A 306 12.84 5.83 3.08
CA ASN A 306 12.83 5.11 1.81
C ASN A 306 14.19 4.51 1.39
N GLY A 307 15.17 4.46 2.30
CA GLY A 307 16.48 3.84 2.04
C GLY A 307 17.56 4.86 1.66
N ASP A 308 17.28 5.71 0.66
CA ASP A 308 18.22 6.75 0.20
C ASP A 308 18.16 8.06 1.01
N ARG A 309 17.31 8.09 2.06
CA ARG A 309 17.07 9.24 2.95
C ARG A 309 16.52 10.47 2.21
N SER A 310 15.99 10.31 1.00
CA SER A 310 15.34 11.40 0.29
C SER A 310 13.97 11.75 0.90
N SER A 311 13.31 10.78 1.53
CA SER A 311 12.07 10.96 2.28
C SER A 311 12.14 10.17 3.60
N VAL A 312 11.84 10.85 4.71
CA VAL A 312 11.79 10.25 6.05
C VAL A 312 10.55 10.79 6.77
N ILE A 313 9.85 9.91 7.47
CA ILE A 313 8.74 10.25 8.35
C ILE A 313 9.17 10.02 9.79
N SER A 314 8.79 10.91 10.69
CA SER A 314 9.10 10.83 12.11
C SER A 314 7.83 11.01 12.93
N LEU A 315 7.79 10.30 14.06
CA LEU A 315 6.71 10.32 15.01
C LEU A 315 7.38 10.12 16.36
N ASP A 316 7.47 11.20 17.12
CA ASP A 316 8.18 11.25 18.39
C ASP A 316 7.24 11.78 19.46
N THR A 317 7.21 11.14 20.62
CA THR A 317 6.39 11.58 21.75
C THR A 317 7.28 11.86 22.93
N ALA A 318 7.29 13.12 23.35
CA ALA A 318 8.07 13.58 24.48
C ALA A 318 7.16 13.90 25.67
N ARG A 319 7.63 13.55 26.88
CA ARG A 319 7.05 14.00 28.14
C ARG A 319 7.73 15.29 28.58
N HIS A 320 6.92 16.25 29.01
CA HIS A 320 7.36 17.54 29.52
C HIS A 320 7.05 17.67 31.02
N GLU A 321 7.82 18.52 31.72
CA GLU A 321 7.60 18.81 33.15
C GLU A 321 6.29 19.56 33.40
N ALA A 322 5.84 20.35 32.42
CA ALA A 322 4.59 21.09 32.41
C ALA A 322 3.94 21.01 31.02
N PRO A 323 2.61 21.20 30.89
CA PRO A 323 1.93 21.14 29.59
C PRO A 323 2.55 22.14 28.60
N PRO A 324 3.16 21.67 27.50
CA PRO A 324 3.83 22.55 26.54
C PRO A 324 2.80 23.23 25.62
N THR A 325 3.20 24.31 24.96
CA THR A 325 2.45 24.86 23.81
C THR A 325 3.00 24.27 22.51
N ALA A 326 2.15 24.16 21.48
CA ALA A 326 2.58 23.59 20.20
C ALA A 326 3.71 24.43 19.58
N THR A 327 3.63 25.76 19.72
CA THR A 327 4.68 26.68 19.30
C THR A 327 6.01 26.41 20.02
N ALA A 328 6.00 26.13 21.33
CA ALA A 328 7.24 25.81 22.06
C ALA A 328 7.90 24.54 21.51
N VAL A 329 7.13 23.46 21.31
CA VAL A 329 7.62 22.19 20.74
C VAL A 329 8.17 22.37 19.32
N LEU A 330 7.51 23.18 18.49
CA LEU A 330 7.98 23.51 17.15
C LEU A 330 9.30 24.29 17.18
N GLN A 331 9.47 25.23 18.13
CA GLN A 331 10.72 25.97 18.30
C GLN A 331 11.85 25.05 18.78
N ASP A 332 11.58 24.11 19.69
CA ASP A 332 12.56 23.11 20.12
C ASP A 332 13.03 22.25 18.93
N THR A 333 12.10 21.85 18.07
CA THR A 333 12.42 21.12 16.83
C THR A 333 13.31 21.94 15.91
N LEU A 334 13.01 23.24 15.72
CA LEU A 334 13.87 24.15 14.96
C LEU A 334 15.29 24.24 15.54
N LEU A 335 15.43 24.30 16.87
CA LEU A 335 16.73 24.35 17.52
C LEU A 335 17.56 23.09 17.25
N VAL A 336 16.93 21.92 17.20
CA VAL A 336 17.60 20.66 16.83
C VAL A 336 18.14 20.76 15.40
N VAL A 337 17.31 21.17 14.43
CA VAL A 337 17.73 21.27 13.03
C VAL A 337 18.78 22.36 12.83
N ARG A 338 18.71 23.48 13.57
CA ARG A 338 19.71 24.55 13.51
C ARG A 338 21.10 24.15 13.98
N ARG A 339 21.23 23.07 14.77
CA ARG A 339 22.55 22.49 15.08
C ARG A 339 23.20 21.85 13.85
N LEU A 340 22.40 21.48 12.84
CA LEU A 340 22.85 20.87 11.59
C LEU A 340 22.96 21.92 10.47
N ASP A 341 21.97 22.80 10.34
CA ASP A 341 21.97 23.91 9.40
C ASP A 341 21.56 25.22 10.09
N ALA A 342 22.54 26.09 10.34
CA ALA A 342 22.31 27.38 10.97
C ALA A 342 21.36 28.30 10.16
N ALA A 343 21.22 28.06 8.86
CA ALA A 343 20.30 28.80 7.98
C ALA A 343 18.86 28.26 8.01
N ALA A 344 18.58 27.22 8.80
CA ALA A 344 17.24 26.65 8.88
C ALA A 344 16.21 27.67 9.36
N THR A 345 15.10 27.74 8.63
CA THR A 345 13.97 28.66 8.87
C THR A 345 12.70 27.88 9.14
N LEU A 346 11.94 28.33 10.14
CA LEU A 346 10.62 27.80 10.47
C LEU A 346 9.56 28.80 10.02
N HIS A 347 8.63 28.33 9.21
CA HIS A 347 7.44 29.05 8.81
C HIS A 347 6.25 28.41 9.52
N GLN A 348 5.77 29.06 10.58
CA GLN A 348 4.61 28.58 11.33
C GLN A 348 3.32 28.87 10.55
N GLY A 349 2.45 27.87 10.46
CA GLY A 349 1.14 27.98 9.85
C GLY A 349 0.07 28.18 10.93
N GLU A 350 -0.85 27.23 11.03
CA GLU A 350 -1.79 27.11 12.15
C GLU A 350 -1.03 26.84 13.47
N ASP A 351 -1.70 26.98 14.61
CA ASP A 351 -1.07 26.88 15.94
C ASP A 351 -0.32 25.55 16.17
N ASP A 352 -0.75 24.46 15.54
CA ASP A 352 -0.18 23.10 15.65
C ASP A 352 0.68 22.68 14.45
N ARG A 353 0.85 23.52 13.42
CA ARG A 353 1.52 23.18 12.15
C ARG A 353 2.65 24.12 11.80
N ALA A 354 3.73 23.57 11.25
CA ALA A 354 4.79 24.39 10.68
C ALA A 354 5.51 23.70 9.53
N THR A 355 6.19 24.51 8.72
CA THR A 355 7.10 24.04 7.69
C THR A 355 8.49 24.57 8.00
N LEU A 356 9.45 23.67 8.15
CA LEU A 356 10.85 23.99 8.35
C LEU A 356 11.62 23.74 7.05
N THR A 357 12.37 24.73 6.60
CA THR A 357 13.26 24.61 5.43
C THR A 357 14.71 24.67 5.87
N TYR A 358 15.52 23.74 5.37
CA TYR A 358 16.94 23.63 5.69
C TYR A 358 17.73 23.07 4.49
N HIS A 359 19.05 23.04 4.59
CA HIS A 359 19.94 22.52 3.56
C HIS A 359 20.78 21.38 4.10
N THR A 360 21.10 20.42 3.22
CA THR A 360 22.16 19.45 3.46
C THR A 360 23.19 19.56 2.36
N GLY A 361 24.29 20.27 2.62
CA GLY A 361 25.20 20.72 1.56
C GLY A 361 24.49 21.73 0.66
N SER A 362 24.42 21.46 -0.64
CA SER A 362 23.69 22.31 -1.61
C SER A 362 22.25 21.88 -1.84
N GLU A 363 21.77 20.81 -1.19
CA GLU A 363 20.43 20.27 -1.43
C GLU A 363 19.40 20.93 -0.49
N PRO A 364 18.36 21.61 -1.02
CA PRO A 364 17.27 22.13 -0.21
C PRO A 364 16.38 20.99 0.31
N ARG A 365 15.87 21.15 1.52
CA ARG A 365 15.04 20.19 2.24
C ARG A 365 13.87 20.88 2.92
N VAL A 366 12.76 20.15 3.05
CA VAL A 366 11.54 20.63 3.69
C VAL A 366 11.08 19.60 4.70
N VAL A 367 10.86 20.03 5.94
CA VAL A 367 10.22 19.26 7.00
C VAL A 367 8.85 19.87 7.27
N GLU A 368 7.79 19.15 6.95
CA GLU A 368 6.44 19.53 7.38
C GLU A 368 6.16 18.88 8.74
N LEU A 369 5.69 19.68 9.70
CA LEU A 369 5.52 19.30 11.11
C LEU A 369 4.07 19.50 11.54
N ARG A 370 3.60 18.60 12.40
CA ARG A 370 2.38 18.76 13.18
C ARG A 370 2.59 18.29 14.61
N VAL A 371 2.13 19.07 15.58
CA VAL A 371 2.28 18.78 17.01
C VAL A 371 0.92 18.49 17.63
N PHE A 372 0.83 17.39 18.37
CA PHE A 372 -0.35 17.01 19.14
C PHE A 372 -0.03 17.05 20.62
N ILE A 373 -0.82 17.77 21.42
CA ILE A 373 -0.59 17.91 22.86
C ILE A 373 -1.67 17.17 23.65
N ARG A 374 -1.25 16.33 24.60
CA ARG A 374 -2.11 15.60 25.54
C ARG A 374 -1.54 15.71 26.95
N GLY A 375 -1.98 16.72 27.69
CA GLY A 375 -1.48 16.97 29.05
C GLY A 375 0.00 17.31 29.06
N LEU A 376 0.82 16.45 29.67
CA LEU A 376 2.28 16.58 29.71
C LEU A 376 3.01 16.02 28.49
N TYR A 377 2.29 15.37 27.57
CA TYR A 377 2.89 14.70 26.43
C TYR A 377 2.66 15.51 25.16
N ALA A 378 3.71 15.65 24.35
CA ALA A 378 3.65 16.22 23.02
C ALA A 378 4.14 15.21 21.99
N THR A 379 3.29 14.88 21.03
CA THR A 379 3.64 14.04 19.88
C THR A 379 3.92 14.94 18.68
N THR A 380 5.13 14.86 18.14
CA THR A 380 5.55 15.55 16.92
C THR A 380 5.54 14.56 15.76
N ALA A 381 4.66 14.80 14.79
CA ALA A 381 4.68 14.13 13.51
C ALA A 381 5.44 14.99 12.49
N ALA A 382 6.36 14.38 11.75
CA ALA A 382 7.17 15.08 10.77
C ALA A 382 7.27 14.31 9.44
N VAL A 383 7.30 15.05 8.35
CA VAL A 383 7.58 14.54 7.00
C VAL A 383 8.76 15.34 6.43
N ASP A 384 9.96 14.75 6.45
CA ASP A 384 11.21 15.32 5.94
C ASP A 384 11.49 14.82 4.52
N THR A 385 11.33 15.70 3.54
CA THR A 385 11.43 15.34 2.12
C THR A 385 12.27 16.35 1.33
N ARG A 386 12.67 15.94 0.12
CA ARG A 386 13.12 16.92 -0.89
C ARG A 386 11.91 17.66 -1.46
N PRO A 387 12.07 18.93 -1.86
CA PRO A 387 10.99 19.69 -2.50
C PRO A 387 10.35 19.02 -3.73
N ASP A 388 11.10 18.18 -4.44
CA ASP A 388 10.68 17.46 -5.66
C ASP A 388 10.20 16.02 -5.40
N ALA A 389 10.07 15.61 -4.14
CA ALA A 389 9.66 14.24 -3.79
C ALA A 389 8.21 13.95 -4.22
N ARG A 390 8.03 13.08 -5.22
CA ARG A 390 6.71 12.69 -5.77
C ARG A 390 5.77 12.10 -4.72
N PHE A 391 6.32 11.46 -3.69
CA PHE A 391 5.55 10.78 -2.64
C PHE A 391 5.15 11.71 -1.48
N ALA A 392 5.71 12.92 -1.39
CA ALA A 392 5.47 13.84 -0.28
C ALA A 392 3.98 14.12 0.00
N PRO A 393 3.10 14.36 -1.00
CA PRO A 393 1.68 14.62 -0.74
C PRO A 393 0.96 13.46 -0.05
N VAL A 394 1.35 12.22 -0.38
CA VAL A 394 0.75 11.02 0.24
C VAL A 394 1.25 10.84 1.67
N LEU A 395 2.56 11.01 1.88
CA LEU A 395 3.15 10.96 3.23
C LEU A 395 2.53 12.02 4.14
N ARG A 396 2.35 13.25 3.65
CA ARG A 396 1.69 14.33 4.36
C ARG A 396 0.31 13.92 4.86
N ARG A 397 -0.54 13.39 3.97
CA ARG A 397 -1.88 12.95 4.34
C ARG A 397 -1.83 11.86 5.42
N THR A 398 -1.00 10.85 5.22
CA THR A 398 -0.96 9.70 6.13
C THR A 398 -0.31 9.99 7.49
N ILE A 399 0.66 10.91 7.54
CA ILE A 399 1.46 11.20 8.75
C ILE A 399 1.04 12.48 9.45
N LEU A 400 0.53 13.48 8.75
CA LEU A 400 0.10 14.73 9.38
C LEU A 400 -1.42 14.78 9.61
N ASP A 401 -2.21 14.10 8.78
CA ASP A 401 -3.68 14.18 8.87
C ASP A 401 -4.32 12.94 9.53
N ASP A 402 -3.81 11.74 9.26
CA ASP A 402 -4.43 10.46 9.68
C ASP A 402 -3.81 9.81 10.95
N VAL A 403 -2.91 10.49 11.68
CA VAL A 403 -2.30 9.95 12.92
C VAL A 403 -3.34 9.78 14.02
N GLN A 404 -3.36 8.60 14.62
CA GLN A 404 -4.21 8.28 15.77
C GLN A 404 -3.39 8.37 17.05
N LEU A 405 -3.82 9.19 17.99
CA LEU A 405 -3.14 9.30 19.28
C LEU A 405 -3.52 8.09 20.15
N ALA A 406 -2.52 7.28 20.51
CA ALA A 406 -2.67 6.20 21.47
C ALA A 406 -2.34 6.69 22.88
N THR A 407 -2.79 5.95 23.89
CA THR A 407 -2.44 6.22 25.29
C THR A 407 -1.20 5.37 25.60
N PRO A 408 -0.02 5.94 25.90
CA PRO A 408 1.11 5.18 26.44
C PRO A 408 0.73 4.41 27.71
N ASP A 409 1.37 3.27 27.97
CA ASP A 409 1.08 2.44 29.15
C ASP A 409 1.41 3.20 30.47
N ASP A 410 2.46 4.01 30.45
CA ASP A 410 2.90 4.93 31.50
C ASP A 410 2.05 6.21 31.62
N LEU A 411 1.34 6.62 30.54
CA LEU A 411 0.38 7.73 30.60
C LEU A 411 -0.81 7.37 31.49
N ALA A 412 -1.27 6.11 31.47
CA ALA A 412 -2.35 5.66 32.34
C ALA A 412 -1.94 5.74 33.82
N ASP A 413 -0.74 5.26 34.14
CA ASP A 413 -0.18 5.29 35.50
C ASP A 413 0.21 6.71 35.94
N ASP A 414 0.71 7.60 35.07
CA ASP A 414 0.99 9.00 35.39
C ASP A 414 -0.27 9.87 35.49
N LEU A 415 -1.31 9.56 34.71
CA LEU A 415 -2.68 10.06 34.91
C LEU A 415 -3.32 9.47 36.17
N ALA A 416 -2.83 8.33 36.70
CA ALA A 416 -3.28 7.66 37.93
C ALA A 416 -2.35 7.78 39.17
N SER A 417 -1.15 8.40 39.10
CA SER A 417 -0.19 8.61 40.21
C SER A 417 -0.15 10.00 40.87
N ALA A 418 -0.03 11.11 40.15
CA ALA A 418 -0.24 12.48 40.68
C ALA A 418 -1.66 12.76 41.33
N THR A 419 -2.47 11.72 41.56
CA THR A 419 -3.95 11.71 41.82
C THR A 419 -4.21 11.88 43.30
N SER A 420 -3.13 12.15 44.01
CA SER A 420 -3.05 12.60 45.36
C SER A 420 -2.63 14.08 45.35
N GLY A 421 -3.62 14.98 45.38
CA GLY A 421 -3.53 16.30 46.01
C GLY A 421 -3.12 17.52 45.15
N SER A 422 -2.63 17.31 43.92
CA SER A 422 -2.38 18.37 42.91
C SER A 422 -3.29 18.15 41.69
N TRP A 423 -3.09 18.83 40.54
CA TRP A 423 -3.76 18.85 39.20
C TRP A 423 -4.61 17.66 38.68
N LYS A 424 -4.93 16.67 39.50
CA LYS A 424 -5.52 15.39 39.17
C LYS A 424 -6.93 15.15 39.69
N SER A 425 -7.51 16.09 40.42
CA SER A 425 -8.96 16.31 40.38
C SER A 425 -9.44 16.80 39.01
N GLN A 426 -8.62 17.57 38.28
CA GLN A 426 -8.93 18.05 36.93
C GLN A 426 -8.86 16.94 35.87
N VAL A 427 -8.05 15.91 36.12
CA VAL A 427 -7.99 14.68 35.31
C VAL A 427 -9.05 13.65 35.69
N ALA A 428 -9.57 13.62 36.93
CA ALA A 428 -10.75 12.81 37.23
C ALA A 428 -11.98 13.22 36.38
N GLY A 429 -12.08 14.50 35.99
CA GLY A 429 -13.10 15.02 35.07
C GLY A 429 -12.81 14.76 33.57
N ALA A 430 -11.57 14.90 33.12
CA ALA A 430 -11.18 14.55 31.74
C ALA A 430 -11.19 13.03 31.48
N ALA A 431 -11.05 12.21 32.53
CA ALA A 431 -11.21 10.76 32.46
C ALA A 431 -12.69 10.32 32.31
N ALA A 432 -13.68 11.14 32.68
CA ALA A 432 -15.08 10.92 32.29
C ALA A 432 -15.33 11.24 30.80
N LEU A 433 -14.62 12.24 30.27
CA LEU A 433 -14.64 12.68 28.85
C LEU A 433 -14.00 11.67 27.88
N ALA A 434 -13.34 10.63 28.39
CA ALA A 434 -12.98 9.45 27.60
C ALA A 434 -14.12 8.42 27.44
N SER A 435 -15.23 8.47 28.17
CA SER A 435 -16.17 7.32 28.13
C SER A 435 -17.12 7.28 26.91
N LEU A 436 -17.25 8.35 26.10
CA LEU A 436 -18.39 8.50 25.16
C LEU A 436 -18.10 9.10 23.76
N GLY A 437 -16.87 9.46 23.39
CA GLY A 437 -16.50 9.74 21.98
C GLY A 437 -16.59 11.19 21.45
N ASP A 438 -16.58 12.23 22.28
CA ASP A 438 -16.49 13.64 21.83
C ASP A 438 -15.31 14.39 22.49
N VAL A 439 -14.23 14.55 21.72
CA VAL A 439 -12.96 15.14 22.14
C VAL A 439 -12.98 16.68 22.11
N ALA A 440 -13.83 17.28 21.28
CA ALA A 440 -13.91 18.74 21.16
C ALA A 440 -14.65 19.35 22.36
N GLY A 441 -15.68 18.66 22.87
CA GLY A 441 -16.39 19.05 24.10
C GLY A 441 -15.49 19.03 25.34
N ALA A 442 -14.57 18.07 25.41
CA ALA A 442 -13.60 17.93 26.50
C ALA A 442 -12.64 19.12 26.60
N SER A 443 -12.22 19.64 25.45
CA SER A 443 -11.26 20.72 25.33
C SER A 443 -11.89 22.08 25.70
N LEU A 444 -13.14 22.32 25.32
CA LEU A 444 -13.87 23.54 25.70
C LEU A 444 -14.24 23.58 27.19
N ALA A 445 -14.59 22.43 27.79
CA ALA A 445 -14.83 22.33 29.24
C ALA A 445 -13.56 22.66 30.03
N PHE A 446 -12.41 22.25 29.51
CA PHE A 446 -11.10 22.56 30.06
C PHE A 446 -10.76 24.06 29.94
N GLU A 447 -10.99 24.69 28.79
CA GLU A 447 -10.75 26.13 28.59
C GLU A 447 -11.66 27.02 29.46
N ALA A 448 -12.95 26.69 29.54
CA ALA A 448 -13.91 27.44 30.36
C ALA A 448 -13.65 27.31 31.87
N ALA A 449 -13.09 26.19 32.33
CA ALA A 449 -12.66 25.98 33.71
C ALA A 449 -11.36 26.76 34.02
N ARG A 450 -10.48 26.89 33.03
CA ARG A 450 -9.22 27.63 33.14
C ARG A 450 -9.43 29.14 33.28
N GLU A 451 -10.41 29.71 32.57
CA GLU A 451 -10.67 31.17 32.60
C GLU A 451 -11.29 31.69 33.90
N ARG A 452 -11.99 30.85 34.67
CA ARG A 452 -12.75 31.32 35.85
C ARG A 452 -11.93 31.47 37.13
N GLY A 453 -10.67 31.05 37.14
CA GLY A 453 -9.66 31.47 38.12
C GLY A 453 -9.91 31.18 39.61
N ASP A 454 -11.03 30.60 40.02
CA ASP A 454 -11.39 30.40 41.43
C ASP A 454 -11.99 29.02 41.72
N ALA A 455 -11.76 28.55 42.95
CA ALA A 455 -11.93 27.18 43.47
C ALA A 455 -13.37 26.59 43.50
N ALA A 456 -14.22 26.87 42.52
CA ALA A 456 -15.53 26.25 42.41
C ALA A 456 -15.46 24.97 41.56
N VAL A 457 -15.65 23.82 42.19
CA VAL A 457 -15.83 22.51 41.54
C VAL A 457 -17.02 22.60 40.58
N VAL A 458 -16.77 22.37 39.29
CA VAL A 458 -17.82 22.18 38.27
C VAL A 458 -18.32 20.74 38.41
N ASP A 459 -19.60 20.57 38.71
CA ASP A 459 -20.21 19.24 38.87
C ASP A 459 -20.32 18.51 37.52
N ALA A 460 -20.29 17.18 37.54
CA ALA A 460 -20.42 16.33 36.35
C ALA A 460 -21.69 16.64 35.55
N ALA A 461 -22.79 16.99 36.23
CA ALA A 461 -24.03 17.39 35.58
C ALA A 461 -23.91 18.71 34.78
N GLU A 462 -23.10 19.67 35.25
CA GLU A 462 -22.85 20.92 34.53
C GLU A 462 -22.00 20.70 33.27
N ILE A 463 -21.07 19.74 33.33
CA ILE A 463 -20.26 19.33 32.19
C ILE A 463 -21.13 18.70 31.09
N GLU A 464 -22.12 17.87 31.47
CA GLU A 464 -23.06 17.30 30.50
C GLU A 464 -23.88 18.37 29.77
N VAL A 465 -24.35 19.39 30.48
CA VAL A 465 -25.11 20.50 29.88
C VAL A 465 -24.25 21.29 28.89
N LEU A 466 -22.98 21.55 29.21
CA LEU A 466 -22.06 22.25 28.33
C LEU A 466 -21.67 21.41 27.11
N ALA A 467 -21.48 20.10 27.27
CA ALA A 467 -21.21 19.18 26.17
C ALA A 467 -22.42 19.03 25.23
N ALA A 468 -23.65 19.13 25.76
CA ALA A 468 -24.88 18.99 24.98
C ALA A 468 -25.01 20.04 23.86
N LEU A 469 -24.44 21.23 24.02
CA LEU A 469 -24.53 22.36 23.07
C LEU A 469 -24.08 22.03 21.63
N ARG A 470 -23.24 21.01 21.45
CA ARG A 470 -22.74 20.59 20.12
C ARG A 470 -23.43 19.34 19.58
N HIS A 471 -24.44 18.81 20.27
CA HIS A 471 -25.17 17.61 19.87
C HIS A 471 -26.52 17.96 19.21
N PRO A 472 -26.96 17.25 18.16
CA PRO A 472 -28.27 17.48 17.51
C PRO A 472 -29.48 17.35 18.45
N SER A 473 -29.30 16.63 19.57
CA SER A 473 -30.31 16.42 20.61
C SER A 473 -30.04 17.24 21.88
N ALA A 474 -29.38 18.40 21.76
CA ALA A 474 -28.99 19.24 22.89
C ALA A 474 -30.12 19.47 23.92
N PRO A 475 -31.36 19.86 23.52
CA PRO A 475 -32.43 20.13 24.48
C PRO A 475 -32.78 18.92 25.36
N MET A 476 -32.94 17.74 24.74
CA MET A 476 -33.27 16.50 25.44
C MET A 476 -32.18 16.09 26.45
N ARG A 477 -30.91 16.35 26.14
CA ARG A 477 -29.78 16.05 27.04
C ARG A 477 -29.70 17.04 28.20
N ILE A 478 -29.98 18.33 27.94
CA ILE A 478 -30.05 19.34 28.99
C ILE A 478 -31.23 19.04 29.95
N GLU A 479 -32.39 18.64 29.43
CA GLU A 479 -33.53 18.21 30.25
C GLU A 479 -33.20 16.99 31.10
N ALA A 480 -32.51 15.98 30.55
CA ALA A 480 -32.10 14.80 31.30
C ALA A 480 -31.16 15.14 32.47
N ALA A 481 -30.19 16.03 32.23
CA ALA A 481 -29.28 16.51 33.29
C ALA A 481 -30.03 17.29 34.39
N LEU A 482 -30.97 18.16 34.00
CA LEU A 482 -31.83 18.89 34.94
C LEU A 482 -32.75 17.96 35.74
N ALA A 483 -33.27 16.89 35.13
CA ALA A 483 -34.11 15.90 35.80
C ALA A 483 -33.32 15.05 36.80
N ALA A 484 -32.03 14.79 36.54
CA ALA A 484 -31.16 14.04 37.44
C ALA A 484 -30.81 14.83 38.71
N SER A 485 -30.66 16.16 38.60
CA SER A 485 -30.28 17.06 39.69
C SER A 485 -31.22 18.27 39.80
N PRO A 486 -32.52 18.07 40.07
CA PRO A 486 -33.52 19.12 39.91
C PRO A 486 -33.37 20.28 40.90
N ALA A 487 -32.76 20.06 42.07
CA ALA A 487 -32.55 21.09 43.09
C ALA A 487 -31.27 21.92 42.89
N ASP A 488 -30.42 21.57 41.92
CA ASP A 488 -29.15 22.25 41.72
C ASP A 488 -29.32 23.59 40.98
N ARG A 489 -29.14 24.67 41.73
CA ARG A 489 -29.27 26.04 41.22
C ARG A 489 -28.13 26.46 40.30
N ARG A 490 -26.93 25.90 40.45
CA ARG A 490 -25.80 26.19 39.56
C ARG A 490 -26.00 25.51 38.22
N LEU A 491 -26.41 24.24 38.25
CA LEU A 491 -26.80 23.50 37.05
C LEU A 491 -27.91 24.19 36.26
N ARG A 492 -28.98 24.64 36.94
CA ARG A 492 -30.06 25.42 36.31
C ARG A 492 -29.56 26.73 35.69
N ALA A 493 -28.60 27.42 36.33
CA ALA A 493 -28.03 28.65 35.79
C ALA A 493 -27.17 28.38 34.54
N THR A 494 -26.40 27.29 34.55
CA THR A 494 -25.63 26.82 33.39
C THR A 494 -26.57 26.40 32.24
N ALA A 495 -27.63 25.65 32.52
CA ALA A 495 -28.65 25.27 31.54
C ALA A 495 -29.41 26.48 30.98
N THR A 496 -29.69 27.50 31.80
CA THR A 496 -30.31 28.76 31.37
C THR A 496 -29.50 29.43 30.26
N ARG A 497 -28.17 29.55 30.46
CA ARG A 497 -27.27 30.11 29.44
C ARG A 497 -27.14 29.21 28.22
N ALA A 498 -27.17 27.90 28.42
CA ALA A 498 -27.11 26.93 27.33
C ALA A 498 -28.33 27.07 26.40
N TYR A 499 -29.55 27.15 26.95
CA TYR A 499 -30.76 27.37 26.15
C TYR A 499 -30.77 28.73 25.44
N ALA A 500 -30.26 29.78 26.08
CA ALA A 500 -30.10 31.09 25.42
C ALA A 500 -29.14 30.99 24.21
N THR A 501 -28.05 30.24 24.35
CA THR A 501 -27.07 30.01 23.27
C THR A 501 -27.65 29.18 22.13
N LEU A 502 -28.52 28.22 22.44
CA LEU A 502 -29.21 27.38 21.46
C LEU A 502 -30.34 28.10 20.71
N GLY A 503 -30.64 29.37 21.06
CA GLY A 503 -31.74 30.11 20.45
C GLY A 503 -33.12 29.68 20.96
N GLU A 504 -33.20 29.15 22.19
CA GLU A 504 -34.44 28.74 22.87
C GLU A 504 -34.79 29.70 24.02
N PRO A 505 -35.17 30.96 23.73
CA PRO A 505 -35.30 32.02 24.73
C PRO A 505 -36.44 31.76 25.72
N SER A 506 -37.51 31.07 25.32
CA SER A 506 -38.63 30.71 26.19
C SER A 506 -38.20 29.76 27.31
N MET A 507 -37.39 28.75 26.99
CA MET A 507 -36.82 27.81 27.97
C MET A 507 -35.80 28.49 28.89
N ALA A 508 -34.92 29.33 28.33
CA ALA A 508 -33.96 30.10 29.11
C ALA A 508 -34.67 31.02 30.12
N GLN A 509 -35.70 31.76 29.67
CA GLN A 509 -36.48 32.64 30.53
C GLN A 509 -37.25 31.88 31.61
N ALA A 510 -37.85 30.74 31.28
CA ALA A 510 -38.57 29.91 32.25
C ALA A 510 -37.64 29.41 33.38
N LEU A 511 -36.44 28.93 33.03
CA LEU A 511 -35.45 28.48 34.01
C LEU A 511 -34.89 29.63 34.85
N ALA A 512 -34.61 30.77 34.22
CA ALA A 512 -34.16 31.98 34.92
C ALA A 512 -35.24 32.50 35.89
N LEU A 513 -36.50 32.50 35.49
CA LEU A 513 -37.61 32.91 36.36
C LEU A 513 -37.81 31.93 37.52
N ALA A 514 -37.71 30.62 37.27
CA ALA A 514 -37.74 29.61 38.33
C ALA A 514 -36.59 29.81 39.34
N LEU A 515 -35.39 30.18 38.87
CA LEU A 515 -34.27 30.53 39.75
C LEU A 515 -34.53 31.78 40.61
N VAL A 516 -35.26 32.78 40.09
CA VAL A 516 -35.67 33.95 40.87
C VAL A 516 -36.68 33.55 41.94
N MET A 517 -37.70 32.77 41.58
CA MET A 517 -38.75 32.34 42.50
C MET A 517 -38.23 31.43 43.62
N ASP A 518 -37.25 30.58 43.32
CA ASP A 518 -36.64 29.64 44.27
C ASP A 518 -35.46 30.26 45.06
N ALA A 519 -35.21 31.58 44.94
CA ALA A 519 -34.06 32.22 45.57
C ALA A 519 -34.27 32.43 47.09
N PRO A 520 -33.47 31.79 47.96
CA PRO A 520 -33.69 31.81 49.41
C PRO A 520 -33.14 33.07 50.11
N THR A 521 -32.39 33.92 49.40
CA THR A 521 -31.79 35.15 49.96
C THR A 521 -31.91 36.32 48.98
N PRO A 522 -31.92 37.58 49.48
CA PRO A 522 -31.91 38.77 48.63
C PRO A 522 -30.73 38.80 47.64
N ARG A 523 -29.56 38.29 48.05
CA ARG A 523 -28.36 38.21 47.20
C ARG A 523 -28.53 37.20 46.07
N SER A 524 -29.10 36.02 46.36
CA SER A 524 -29.40 35.03 45.32
C SER A 524 -30.52 35.49 44.38
N ALA A 525 -31.50 36.24 44.89
CA ALA A 525 -32.57 36.80 44.08
C ALA A 525 -32.04 37.87 43.11
N ALA A 526 -31.12 38.73 43.57
CA ALA A 526 -30.45 39.71 42.71
C ALA A 526 -29.62 39.04 41.60
N ALA A 527 -28.87 37.97 41.92
CA ALA A 527 -28.09 37.22 40.94
C ALA A 527 -28.98 36.51 39.91
N ALA A 528 -30.09 35.89 40.33
CA ALA A 528 -31.04 35.27 39.43
C ALA A 528 -31.77 36.31 38.55
N THR A 529 -32.07 37.50 39.09
CA THR A 529 -32.70 38.60 38.34
C THR A 529 -31.75 39.15 37.27
N ALA A 530 -30.46 39.25 37.59
CA ALA A 530 -29.44 39.62 36.61
C ALA A 530 -29.34 38.59 35.48
N LEU A 531 -29.39 37.30 35.80
CA LEU A 531 -29.40 36.22 34.80
C LEU A 531 -30.67 36.24 33.93
N LEU A 532 -31.84 36.51 34.52
CA LEU A 532 -33.10 36.68 33.77
C LEU A 532 -33.01 37.86 32.78
N THR A 533 -32.37 38.95 33.21
CA THR A 533 -32.12 40.12 32.35
C THR A 533 -31.10 39.80 31.25
N GLU A 534 -30.04 39.03 31.56
CA GLU A 534 -29.01 38.57 30.63
C GLU A 534 -29.62 37.78 29.45
N VAL A 535 -30.64 36.96 29.71
CA VAL A 535 -31.37 36.18 28.69
C VAL A 535 -32.59 36.92 28.11
N GLY A 536 -32.70 38.24 28.31
CA GLY A 536 -33.73 39.08 27.72
C GLY A 536 -35.13 38.93 28.31
N GLY A 537 -35.26 38.35 29.51
CA GLY A 537 -36.51 38.24 30.25
C GLY A 537 -36.73 39.41 31.22
N SER A 538 -37.97 39.63 31.63
CA SER A 538 -38.35 40.60 32.66
C SER A 538 -39.20 39.93 33.74
N LEU A 539 -39.07 40.38 34.99
CA LEU A 539 -39.99 39.93 36.03
C LEU A 539 -41.42 40.34 35.68
N PRO A 540 -42.42 39.48 35.90
CA PRO A 540 -43.80 39.92 35.82
C PRO A 540 -44.00 41.07 36.82
N ALA A 541 -44.58 42.18 36.36
CA ALA A 541 -44.92 43.29 37.24
C ALA A 541 -45.81 42.76 38.36
N THR A 542 -45.28 42.64 39.58
CA THR A 542 -46.07 42.19 40.71
C THR A 542 -47.11 43.25 41.04
N ALA A 543 -48.38 42.86 40.95
CA ALA A 543 -49.45 43.50 41.70
C ALA A 543 -49.11 43.46 43.21
N PRO A 544 -49.57 44.44 44.03
CA PRO A 544 -49.04 44.66 45.36
C PRO A 544 -49.49 43.60 46.40
N GLY A 545 -48.55 43.20 47.26
CA GLY A 545 -48.79 42.75 48.65
C GLY A 545 -48.87 41.25 48.91
N ASN A 546 -47.84 40.67 49.53
CA ASN A 546 -47.76 40.45 50.99
C ASN A 546 -46.41 39.85 51.39
#